data_AF-A0A3M7T9J9-F1
#
_entry.id   AF-A0A3M7T9J9-F1
#
_cell.length_a   1.000
_cell.length_b   1.000
_cell.length_c   1.000
_cell.angle_alpha   90.00
_cell.angle_beta   90.00
_cell.angle_gamma   90.00
#
_symmetry.space_group_name_H-M   'P 1'
#
loop_
_entity.id
_entity.type
_entity.pdbx_description
1 polymer ?
#
loop_
_entity_poly.entity_id
_entity_poly.type
_entity_poly.pdbx_seq_one_letter_code
_entity_poly.pdbx_strand_id
1 'polypeptide(L)'
;PVIKSVKPVLKNQVKINDFLVDLKKIYQNEPLYGLNEKLDKKSNVFQTLADNQALLVIRDVLPESTFNETKFFPFAIDYKNFKRLYHTISAWFPSCTQSLIKTNYFDFDIISSLYLNCDLTELQISIFYERENFLWIPEDDFQNKKKLFNDKPRAFKKFETKKIKFFIYEFNVVEDLSKFWYQYKNSEFVECNFEEGDFNLEKNNNEAISKRQIVLEMLLNVRDLAESEKKDFWIVGQSLTEWYHNCDFVFNSNFVNIGILAQDFDSNLKKSLKNFVINSKNLNDTRGVRLQKSGLFMDINFFYEFNNTHFCFEYQQDRNKNQMFWPKFTKLCTAQILRENFLVPCEIIL
;
A
#
# COMPACT_ATOMS: atom_id res chain seq x y z
N PRO A 1 -15.29 41.45 -7.17
CA PRO A 1 -16.55 40.84 -7.67
C PRO A 1 -16.35 39.36 -8.02
N VAL A 2 -16.76 38.49 -7.09
CA VAL A 2 -17.07 37.05 -7.22
C VAL A 2 -16.03 36.16 -7.93
N ILE A 3 -15.04 35.71 -7.16
CA ILE A 3 -14.34 34.45 -7.46
C ILE A 3 -15.32 33.32 -7.15
N LYS A 4 -15.81 32.63 -8.19
CA LYS A 4 -16.61 31.41 -8.03
C LYS A 4 -15.72 30.33 -7.39
N SER A 5 -16.07 29.96 -6.17
CA SER A 5 -15.55 28.79 -5.48
C SER A 5 -15.83 27.53 -6.31
N VAL A 6 -14.79 26.92 -6.88
CA VAL A 6 -14.86 25.53 -7.34
C VAL A 6 -14.82 24.68 -6.08
N LYS A 7 -15.99 24.16 -5.66
CA LYS A 7 -16.08 23.11 -4.65
C LYS A 7 -15.42 21.85 -5.22
N PRO A 8 -14.54 21.15 -4.48
CA PRO A 8 -14.12 19.82 -4.90
C PRO A 8 -15.33 18.88 -4.82
N VAL A 9 -15.63 18.23 -5.93
CA VAL A 9 -16.61 17.15 -6.03
C VAL A 9 -16.04 15.93 -5.32
N LEU A 10 -16.13 15.91 -4.00
CA LEU A 10 -16.01 14.70 -3.17
C LEU A 10 -17.41 14.10 -3.02
N LYS A 11 -17.88 13.44 -4.07
CA LYS A 11 -19.00 12.49 -3.98
C LYS A 11 -18.70 11.36 -4.96
N ASN A 12 -18.15 10.29 -4.42
CA ASN A 12 -18.38 8.90 -4.83
C ASN A 12 -17.69 8.00 -3.80
N GLN A 13 -18.26 7.97 -2.59
CA GLN A 13 -18.17 6.76 -1.77
C GLN A 13 -19.38 5.92 -2.17
N VAL A 14 -19.18 4.94 -3.05
CA VAL A 14 -20.22 3.92 -3.27
C VAL A 14 -20.29 3.11 -1.98
N LYS A 15 -21.43 3.14 -1.29
CA LYS A 15 -21.59 2.29 -0.11
C LYS A 15 -21.58 0.84 -0.59
N ILE A 16 -20.91 -0.05 0.13
CA ILE A 16 -20.89 -1.51 -0.16
C ILE A 16 -22.31 -2.05 -0.41
N ASN A 17 -23.33 -1.48 0.25
CA ASN A 17 -24.73 -1.83 0.04
C ASN A 17 -25.25 -1.48 -1.36
N ASP A 18 -24.82 -0.36 -1.95
CA ASP A 18 -25.22 0.07 -3.30
C ASP A 18 -24.60 -0.87 -4.35
N PHE A 19 -23.35 -1.27 -4.18
CA PHE A 19 -22.68 -2.29 -5.00
C PHE A 19 -23.41 -3.66 -4.96
N LEU A 20 -23.80 -4.12 -3.76
CA LEU A 20 -24.56 -5.37 -3.61
C LEU A 20 -25.95 -5.27 -4.25
N VAL A 21 -26.54 -4.07 -4.32
CA VAL A 21 -27.82 -3.82 -5.00
C VAL A 21 -27.65 -3.85 -6.51
N ASP A 22 -26.60 -3.23 -7.07
CA ASP A 22 -26.37 -3.20 -8.51
C ASP A 22 -25.97 -4.58 -9.06
N LEU A 23 -25.19 -5.36 -8.31
CA LEU A 23 -24.97 -6.78 -8.63
C LEU A 23 -26.27 -7.60 -8.60
N LYS A 24 -27.15 -7.37 -7.61
CA LYS A 24 -28.46 -8.04 -7.61
C LYS A 24 -29.28 -7.68 -8.85
N LYS A 25 -29.26 -6.43 -9.32
CA LYS A 25 -29.97 -6.01 -10.53
C LYS A 25 -29.42 -6.65 -11.80
N ILE A 26 -28.08 -6.69 -11.96
CA ILE A 26 -27.42 -7.33 -13.11
C ILE A 26 -27.82 -8.81 -13.21
N TYR A 27 -27.90 -9.51 -12.08
CA TYR A 27 -28.23 -10.94 -12.04
C TYR A 27 -29.72 -11.27 -11.86
N GLN A 28 -30.59 -10.26 -11.67
CA GLN A 28 -32.05 -10.42 -11.66
C GLN A 28 -32.67 -10.26 -13.05
N ASN A 29 -32.00 -9.54 -13.97
CA ASN A 29 -32.53 -9.24 -15.31
C ASN A 29 -32.11 -10.24 -16.39
N GLU A 30 -31.12 -11.09 -16.13
CA GLU A 30 -30.93 -12.32 -16.91
C GLU A 30 -31.62 -13.46 -16.17
N PRO A 31 -32.46 -14.27 -16.84
CA PRO A 31 -32.98 -15.44 -16.19
C PRO A 31 -31.79 -16.34 -15.86
N LEU A 32 -31.60 -16.62 -14.56
CA LEU A 32 -30.70 -17.63 -14.02
C LEU A 32 -31.16 -19.03 -14.49
N TYR A 33 -31.29 -19.27 -15.79
CA TYR A 33 -31.46 -20.57 -16.39
C TYR A 33 -30.14 -21.32 -16.25
N GLY A 34 -29.95 -21.94 -15.09
CA GLY A 34 -28.88 -22.92 -14.84
C GLY A 34 -28.21 -22.87 -13.48
N LEU A 35 -28.41 -21.82 -12.67
CA LEU A 35 -27.77 -21.70 -11.34
C LEU A 35 -28.69 -22.10 -10.16
N ASN A 36 -29.98 -22.30 -10.41
CA ASN A 36 -30.93 -22.78 -9.41
C ASN A 36 -31.33 -24.23 -9.73
N GLU A 37 -31.24 -25.09 -8.71
CA GLU A 37 -31.76 -26.46 -8.60
C GLU A 37 -30.91 -27.67 -9.02
N LYS A 38 -29.72 -27.50 -9.62
CA LYS A 38 -28.75 -28.61 -9.79
C LYS A 38 -27.29 -28.24 -9.47
N LEU A 39 -27.06 -27.30 -8.55
CA LEU A 39 -25.79 -27.25 -7.83
C LEU A 39 -25.75 -28.41 -6.84
N ASP A 40 -25.45 -29.59 -7.40
CA ASP A 40 -25.10 -30.79 -6.67
C ASP A 40 -24.01 -30.43 -5.65
N LYS A 41 -23.93 -31.16 -4.53
CA LYS A 41 -23.02 -30.93 -3.38
C LYS A 41 -21.50 -30.97 -3.71
N LYS A 42 -21.11 -30.87 -4.98
CA LYS A 42 -19.76 -30.55 -5.42
C LYS A 42 -19.50 -29.08 -5.11
N SER A 43 -18.62 -28.86 -4.14
CA SER A 43 -18.14 -27.54 -3.74
C SER A 43 -17.89 -26.64 -4.95
N ASN A 44 -18.63 -25.53 -5.00
CA ASN A 44 -18.40 -24.48 -5.97
C ASN A 44 -17.12 -23.71 -5.60
N VAL A 45 -16.36 -23.27 -6.59
CA VAL A 45 -15.09 -22.54 -6.41
C VAL A 45 -15.23 -21.35 -5.46
N PHE A 46 -16.37 -20.67 -5.45
CA PHE A 46 -16.66 -19.58 -4.53
C PHE A 46 -16.76 -20.01 -3.06
N GLN A 47 -17.38 -21.16 -2.78
CA GLN A 47 -17.39 -21.71 -1.41
C GLN A 47 -15.97 -22.06 -0.97
N THR A 48 -15.20 -22.68 -1.86
CA THR A 48 -13.81 -23.06 -1.58
C THR A 48 -12.94 -21.83 -1.28
N LEU A 49 -13.12 -20.74 -2.04
CA LEU A 49 -12.46 -19.46 -1.78
C LEU A 49 -12.86 -18.86 -0.43
N ALA A 50 -14.16 -18.86 -0.11
CA ALA A 50 -14.69 -18.38 1.16
C ALA A 50 -14.15 -19.18 2.37
N ASP A 51 -14.16 -20.51 2.30
CA ASP A 51 -13.65 -21.41 3.34
C ASP A 51 -12.14 -21.23 3.59
N ASN A 52 -11.43 -20.82 2.53
CA ASN A 52 -10.01 -20.51 2.58
C ASN A 52 -9.71 -19.04 2.89
N GLN A 53 -10.71 -18.27 3.36
CA GLN A 53 -10.55 -16.88 3.79
C GLN A 53 -10.03 -15.94 2.70
N ALA A 54 -10.27 -16.26 1.42
CA ALA A 54 -9.93 -15.35 0.32
C ALA A 54 -10.65 -14.01 0.50
N LEU A 55 -9.87 -12.94 0.36
CA LEU A 55 -10.34 -11.56 0.36
C LEU A 55 -10.99 -11.27 -1.00
N LEU A 56 -12.27 -10.91 -0.99
CA LEU A 56 -12.93 -10.37 -2.18
C LEU A 56 -12.49 -8.91 -2.37
N VAL A 57 -11.96 -8.62 -3.55
CA VAL A 57 -11.37 -7.32 -3.85
C VAL A 57 -12.41 -6.43 -4.50
N ILE A 58 -12.93 -5.47 -3.74
CA ILE A 58 -13.95 -4.55 -4.23
C ILE A 58 -13.29 -3.21 -4.57
N ARG A 59 -12.88 -3.03 -5.83
CA ARG A 59 -12.54 -1.70 -6.35
C ARG A 59 -13.82 -0.98 -6.76
N ASP A 60 -13.95 0.31 -6.42
CA ASP A 60 -15.04 1.18 -6.87
C ASP A 60 -15.36 0.89 -8.34
N VAL A 61 -16.61 0.51 -8.62
CA VAL A 61 -17.24 0.60 -9.94
C VAL A 61 -16.38 -0.01 -11.07
N LEU A 62 -16.42 -1.34 -11.21
CA LEU A 62 -16.33 -1.90 -12.56
C LEU A 62 -17.53 -1.28 -13.32
N PRO A 63 -17.34 -0.46 -14.37
CA PRO A 63 -18.47 0.06 -15.14
C PRO A 63 -19.34 -1.13 -15.59
N GLU A 64 -20.66 -0.99 -15.65
CA GLU A 64 -21.57 -2.08 -16.06
C GLU A 64 -21.10 -2.76 -17.36
N SER A 65 -20.44 -2.00 -18.25
CA SER A 65 -19.84 -2.50 -19.48
C SER A 65 -18.72 -3.54 -19.30
N THR A 66 -18.06 -3.63 -18.14
CA THR A 66 -17.01 -4.63 -17.89
C THR A 66 -17.54 -6.02 -17.53
N PHE A 67 -18.84 -6.19 -17.26
CA PHE A 67 -19.42 -7.50 -16.93
C PHE A 67 -19.97 -8.27 -18.13
N ASN A 68 -20.08 -7.64 -19.31
CA ASN A 68 -20.82 -8.20 -20.44
C ASN A 68 -20.02 -9.17 -21.32
N GLU A 69 -18.69 -9.27 -21.16
CA GLU A 69 -17.87 -10.11 -22.06
C GLU A 69 -17.07 -11.21 -21.34
N THR A 70 -16.71 -11.05 -20.07
CA THR A 70 -16.24 -12.11 -19.15
C THR A 70 -16.46 -11.70 -17.70
N LYS A 71 -16.98 -12.61 -16.86
CA LYS A 71 -17.18 -12.36 -15.42
C LYS A 71 -15.84 -12.50 -14.69
N PHE A 72 -15.04 -11.44 -14.70
CA PHE A 72 -13.73 -11.39 -14.04
C PHE A 72 -13.87 -11.07 -12.54
N PHE A 73 -13.45 -11.98 -11.66
CA PHE A 73 -13.48 -11.77 -10.21
C PHE A 73 -12.08 -11.75 -9.60
N PRO A 74 -11.66 -10.60 -9.05
CA PRO A 74 -10.41 -10.49 -8.32
C PRO A 74 -10.58 -10.95 -6.86
N PHE A 75 -9.73 -11.88 -6.47
CA PHE A 75 -9.52 -12.29 -5.09
C PHE A 75 -8.07 -12.04 -4.71
N ALA A 76 -7.84 -11.94 -3.42
CA ALA A 76 -6.50 -11.98 -2.88
C ALA A 76 -6.47 -12.86 -1.63
N ILE A 77 -5.37 -13.55 -1.38
CA ILE A 77 -5.28 -14.55 -0.31
C ILE A 77 -3.86 -14.59 0.24
N ASP A 78 -3.71 -14.77 1.55
CA ASP A 78 -2.38 -14.99 2.12
C ASP A 78 -1.81 -16.34 1.69
N TYR A 79 -0.48 -16.40 1.57
CA TYR A 79 0.22 -17.57 1.06
C TYR A 79 -0.04 -18.85 1.90
N LYS A 80 -0.28 -18.70 3.22
CA LYS A 80 -0.58 -19.86 4.09
C LYS A 80 -1.93 -20.46 3.74
N ASN A 81 -2.96 -19.63 3.59
CA ASN A 81 -4.28 -20.06 3.14
C ASN A 81 -4.28 -20.51 1.67
N PHE A 82 -3.47 -19.89 0.81
CA PHE A 82 -3.29 -20.30 -0.58
C PHE A 82 -2.83 -21.75 -0.71
N LYS A 83 -1.85 -22.20 0.10
CA LYS A 83 -1.40 -23.60 0.06
C LYS A 83 -2.53 -24.59 0.27
N ARG A 84 -3.39 -24.31 1.26
CA ARG A 84 -4.57 -25.14 1.55
C ARG A 84 -5.56 -25.09 0.38
N LEU A 85 -5.84 -23.89 -0.13
CA LEU A 85 -6.72 -23.65 -1.27
C LEU A 85 -6.26 -24.42 -2.51
N TYR A 86 -4.98 -24.33 -2.87
CA TYR A 86 -4.41 -24.93 -4.08
C TYR A 86 -4.60 -26.46 -4.10
N HIS A 87 -4.34 -27.12 -2.96
CA HIS A 87 -4.59 -28.56 -2.84
C HIS A 87 -6.07 -28.94 -3.02
N THR A 88 -7.00 -28.11 -2.54
CA THR A 88 -8.44 -28.34 -2.73
C THR A 88 -8.87 -28.10 -4.18
N ILE A 89 -8.39 -27.01 -4.80
CA ILE A 89 -8.78 -26.65 -6.17
C ILE A 89 -8.33 -27.69 -7.18
N SER A 90 -7.07 -28.16 -7.08
CA SER A 90 -6.54 -29.16 -8.02
C SER A 90 -7.29 -30.50 -7.96
N ALA A 91 -7.93 -30.81 -6.81
CA ALA A 91 -8.70 -32.04 -6.66
C ALA A 91 -10.15 -31.93 -7.19
N TRP A 92 -10.76 -30.73 -7.13
CA TRP A 92 -12.22 -30.60 -7.22
C TRP A 92 -12.75 -29.90 -8.48
N PHE A 93 -11.89 -29.19 -9.23
CA PHE A 93 -12.30 -28.45 -10.44
C PHE A 93 -11.58 -28.93 -11.70
N PRO A 94 -11.80 -30.17 -12.17
CA PRO A 94 -11.19 -30.67 -13.40
C PRO A 94 -11.67 -29.94 -14.66
N SER A 95 -12.80 -29.23 -14.60
CA SER A 95 -13.34 -28.44 -15.71
C SER A 95 -12.72 -27.04 -15.85
N CYS A 96 -11.99 -26.57 -14.84
CA CYS A 96 -11.34 -25.27 -14.89
C CYS A 96 -9.88 -25.42 -15.33
N THR A 97 -9.44 -24.59 -16.27
CA THR A 97 -8.01 -24.48 -16.57
C THR A 97 -7.35 -23.63 -15.49
N GLN A 98 -6.19 -24.08 -15.01
CA GLN A 98 -5.46 -23.46 -13.91
C GLN A 98 -4.14 -22.93 -14.46
N SER A 99 -3.85 -21.65 -14.21
CA SER A 99 -2.56 -21.04 -14.55
C SER A 99 -1.95 -20.46 -13.29
N LEU A 100 -0.97 -21.19 -12.75
CA LEU A 100 -0.17 -20.76 -11.62
C LEU A 100 0.96 -19.87 -12.13
N ILE A 101 0.92 -18.59 -11.78
CA ILE A 101 1.93 -17.64 -12.21
C ILE A 101 3.00 -17.55 -11.14
N LYS A 102 4.25 -17.67 -11.60
CA LYS A 102 5.43 -17.45 -10.79
C LYS A 102 6.15 -16.22 -11.30
N THR A 103 6.64 -15.40 -10.39
CA THR A 103 7.58 -14.33 -10.70
C THR A 103 8.94 -14.70 -10.13
N ASN A 104 9.99 -14.28 -10.82
CA ASN A 104 11.31 -14.29 -10.25
C ASN A 104 11.41 -13.16 -9.21
N TYR A 105 11.95 -13.46 -8.04
CA TYR A 105 12.20 -12.52 -6.98
C TYR A 105 13.57 -12.83 -6.36
N PHE A 106 14.55 -12.01 -6.74
CA PHE A 106 15.98 -12.33 -6.59
C PHE A 106 16.29 -13.69 -7.25
N ASP A 107 16.85 -14.63 -6.49
CA ASP A 107 17.25 -15.95 -7.01
C ASP A 107 16.18 -17.03 -6.86
N PHE A 108 14.92 -16.65 -6.55
CA PHE A 108 13.86 -17.61 -6.27
C PHE A 108 12.58 -17.32 -7.06
N ASP A 109 11.93 -18.38 -7.50
CA ASP A 109 10.58 -18.30 -8.04
C ASP A 109 9.57 -18.33 -6.90
N ILE A 110 8.75 -17.28 -6.82
CA ILE A 110 7.62 -17.19 -5.90
C ILE A 110 6.31 -17.16 -6.69
N ILE A 111 5.21 -17.57 -6.05
CA ILE A 111 3.91 -17.61 -6.70
C ILE A 111 3.26 -16.24 -6.54
N SER A 112 2.91 -15.59 -7.65
CA SER A 112 2.27 -14.27 -7.62
C SER A 112 0.76 -14.32 -7.77
N SER A 113 0.28 -15.24 -8.59
CA SER A 113 -1.14 -15.40 -8.91
C SER A 113 -1.53 -16.84 -9.19
N LEU A 114 -2.81 -17.12 -9.01
CA LEU A 114 -3.50 -18.24 -9.63
C LEU A 114 -4.66 -17.71 -10.47
N TYR A 115 -4.68 -18.07 -11.75
CA TYR A 115 -5.83 -17.85 -12.62
C TYR A 115 -6.63 -19.14 -12.75
N LEU A 116 -7.94 -19.04 -12.59
CA LEU A 116 -8.88 -20.12 -12.83
C LEU A 116 -9.83 -19.66 -13.92
N ASN A 117 -9.81 -20.36 -15.06
CA ASN A 117 -10.76 -20.11 -16.13
C ASN A 117 -11.76 -21.28 -16.16
N CYS A 118 -12.99 -20.98 -15.74
CA CYS A 118 -14.10 -21.92 -15.59
C CYS A 118 -15.24 -21.46 -16.50
N ASP A 119 -15.47 -22.14 -17.62
CA ASP A 119 -16.50 -21.80 -18.62
C ASP A 119 -16.46 -20.31 -19.07
N LEU A 120 -17.36 -19.46 -18.56
CA LEU A 120 -17.46 -18.02 -18.86
C LEU A 120 -16.94 -17.12 -17.73
N THR A 121 -16.31 -17.71 -16.71
CA THR A 121 -15.86 -17.02 -15.50
C THR A 121 -14.35 -17.12 -15.37
N GLU A 122 -13.69 -15.98 -15.20
CA GLU A 122 -12.27 -15.90 -14.93
C GLU A 122 -12.06 -15.40 -13.50
N LEU A 123 -11.33 -16.17 -12.70
CA LEU A 123 -10.96 -15.80 -11.34
C LEU A 123 -9.47 -15.49 -11.32
N GLN A 124 -9.12 -14.28 -10.90
CA GLN A 124 -7.74 -13.92 -10.56
C GLN A 124 -7.59 -14.00 -9.05
N ILE A 125 -6.62 -14.77 -8.56
CA ILE A 125 -6.30 -14.86 -7.14
C ILE A 125 -4.87 -14.36 -6.93
N SER A 126 -4.71 -13.13 -6.46
CA SER A 126 -3.41 -12.56 -6.08
C SER A 126 -2.95 -13.11 -4.73
N ILE A 127 -1.64 -13.34 -4.58
CA ILE A 127 -1.08 -13.94 -3.35
C ILE A 127 -0.37 -12.90 -2.50
N PHE A 128 -0.80 -12.75 -1.25
CA PHE A 128 -0.10 -11.96 -0.24
C PHE A 128 0.93 -12.82 0.49
N TYR A 129 2.08 -12.22 0.76
CA TYR A 129 3.09 -12.72 1.67
C TYR A 129 3.17 -11.80 2.87
N GLU A 130 3.27 -12.36 4.07
CA GLU A 130 3.67 -11.57 5.23
C GLU A 130 5.17 -11.29 5.14
N ARG A 131 5.54 -10.01 5.18
CA ARG A 131 6.92 -9.55 5.26
C ARG A 131 7.04 -8.71 6.52
N GLU A 132 7.52 -9.33 7.60
CA GLU A 132 7.56 -8.73 8.93
C GLU A 132 6.18 -8.17 9.35
N ASN A 133 6.04 -6.85 9.44
CA ASN A 133 4.85 -6.17 9.93
C ASN A 133 3.88 -5.71 8.84
N PHE A 134 4.12 -6.05 7.57
CA PHE A 134 3.26 -5.65 6.45
C PHE A 134 2.93 -6.84 5.52
N LEU A 135 1.95 -6.61 4.64
CA LEU A 135 1.55 -7.55 3.59
C LEU A 135 2.21 -7.11 2.28
N TRP A 136 2.92 -8.02 1.64
CA TRP A 136 3.58 -7.79 0.36
C TRP A 136 2.92 -8.65 -0.73
N ILE A 137 2.74 -8.07 -1.91
CA ILE A 137 2.27 -8.76 -3.11
C ILE A 137 3.38 -8.64 -4.15
N PRO A 138 3.87 -9.75 -4.72
CA PRO A 138 4.76 -9.69 -5.88
C PRO A 138 4.04 -9.19 -7.13
N GLU A 139 4.81 -8.78 -8.13
CA GLU A 139 4.28 -8.57 -9.48
C GLU A 139 3.77 -9.88 -10.07
N ASP A 140 2.68 -9.77 -10.82
CA ASP A 140 2.20 -10.84 -11.69
C ASP A 140 2.71 -10.57 -13.10
N ASP A 141 3.66 -11.38 -13.57
CA ASP A 141 4.27 -11.23 -14.89
C ASP A 141 3.39 -11.71 -16.06
N PHE A 142 2.16 -12.16 -15.79
CA PHE A 142 1.32 -12.74 -16.83
C PHE A 142 0.88 -11.66 -17.83
N GLN A 143 1.36 -11.77 -19.06
CA GLN A 143 1.13 -10.75 -20.09
C GLN A 143 -0.33 -10.73 -20.56
N ASN A 144 -0.80 -9.55 -20.96
CA ASN A 144 -2.11 -9.36 -21.61
C ASN A 144 -3.34 -9.76 -20.77
N LYS A 145 -3.21 -9.84 -19.45
CA LYS A 145 -4.33 -9.99 -18.51
C LYS A 145 -4.55 -8.72 -17.68
N LYS A 146 -5.81 -8.44 -17.38
CA LYS A 146 -6.19 -7.36 -16.47
C LYS A 146 -5.80 -7.79 -15.05
N LYS A 147 -4.94 -6.99 -14.40
CA LYS A 147 -4.49 -7.22 -13.02
C LYS A 147 -5.05 -6.12 -12.13
N LEU A 148 -5.64 -6.48 -11.00
CA LEU A 148 -6.18 -5.49 -10.07
C LEU A 148 -5.30 -5.20 -8.87
N PHE A 149 -4.48 -6.15 -8.42
CA PHE A 149 -3.61 -5.98 -7.24
C PHE A 149 -2.13 -6.10 -7.51
N ASN A 150 -1.72 -7.03 -8.35
CA ASN A 150 -0.33 -7.36 -8.65
C ASN A 150 0.06 -6.93 -10.06
N ASP A 151 -0.50 -5.82 -10.54
CA ASP A 151 -0.01 -5.12 -11.72
C ASP A 151 1.44 -4.63 -11.53
N LYS A 152 1.86 -4.50 -10.27
CA LYS A 152 3.19 -4.12 -9.81
C LYS A 152 3.44 -4.82 -8.46
N PRO A 153 4.69 -4.92 -7.97
CA PRO A 153 4.92 -5.31 -6.59
C PRO A 153 4.28 -4.26 -5.68
N ARG A 154 3.64 -4.69 -4.58
CA ARG A 154 2.95 -3.79 -3.66
C ARG A 154 3.15 -4.18 -2.21
N ALA A 155 3.11 -3.20 -1.31
CA ALA A 155 3.10 -3.40 0.12
C ALA A 155 1.97 -2.62 0.79
N PHE A 156 1.28 -3.28 1.71
CA PHE A 156 0.16 -2.75 2.46
C PHE A 156 0.41 -2.93 3.95
N LYS A 157 -0.01 -1.95 4.76
CA LYS A 157 -0.14 -2.21 6.19
C LYS A 157 -1.14 -3.35 6.38
N LYS A 158 -0.98 -4.12 7.45
CA LYS A 158 -2.03 -5.05 7.88
C LYS A 158 -3.31 -4.25 8.10
N PHE A 159 -4.42 -4.75 7.58
CA PHE A 159 -5.73 -4.11 7.64
C PHE A 159 -6.77 -5.08 8.19
N GLU A 160 -7.80 -4.52 8.81
CA GLU A 160 -8.93 -5.30 9.32
C GLU A 160 -9.87 -5.68 8.17
N THR A 161 -10.51 -6.82 8.33
CA THR A 161 -11.48 -7.33 7.38
C THR A 161 -12.80 -7.60 8.08
N LYS A 162 -13.89 -7.44 7.34
CA LYS A 162 -15.23 -7.80 7.75
C LYS A 162 -15.82 -8.80 6.79
N LYS A 163 -16.74 -9.63 7.27
CA LYS A 163 -17.48 -10.55 6.42
C LYS A 163 -18.65 -9.84 5.74
N ILE A 164 -18.83 -10.11 4.45
CA ILE A 164 -20.03 -9.74 3.71
C ILE A 164 -20.63 -10.97 3.04
N LYS A 165 -21.95 -10.95 2.87
CA LYS A 165 -22.66 -11.96 2.09
C LYS A 165 -22.66 -11.57 0.62
N PHE A 166 -22.03 -12.39 -0.21
CA PHE A 166 -22.03 -12.29 -1.66
C PHE A 166 -22.73 -13.54 -2.23
N PHE A 167 -23.91 -13.35 -2.81
CA PHE A 167 -24.87 -14.43 -3.09
C PHE A 167 -25.22 -15.24 -1.84
N ILE A 168 -24.82 -16.51 -1.79
CA ILE A 168 -25.02 -17.43 -0.67
C ILE A 168 -23.75 -17.61 0.17
N TYR A 169 -22.62 -17.01 -0.25
CA TYR A 169 -21.31 -17.19 0.36
C TYR A 169 -20.93 -16.00 1.25
N GLU A 170 -20.09 -16.24 2.25
CA GLU A 170 -19.52 -15.19 3.10
C GLU A 170 -18.05 -14.98 2.74
N PHE A 171 -17.71 -13.78 2.26
CA PHE A 171 -16.32 -13.41 1.96
C PHE A 171 -15.81 -12.35 2.92
N ASN A 172 -14.51 -12.41 3.20
CA ASN A 172 -13.81 -11.31 3.84
C ASN A 172 -13.65 -10.17 2.82
N VAL A 173 -13.87 -8.93 3.26
CA VAL A 173 -13.55 -7.71 2.53
C VAL A 173 -12.86 -6.73 3.47
N VAL A 174 -12.11 -5.78 2.92
CA VAL A 174 -11.45 -4.77 3.74
C VAL A 174 -12.50 -3.92 4.46
N GLU A 175 -12.31 -3.71 5.76
CA GLU A 175 -13.28 -3.01 6.60
C GLU A 175 -13.35 -1.51 6.27
N ASP A 176 -12.19 -0.84 6.27
CA ASP A 176 -12.02 0.57 5.93
C ASP A 176 -11.47 0.72 4.50
N LEU A 177 -12.39 0.74 3.54
CA LEU A 177 -12.05 0.93 2.12
C LEU A 177 -11.39 2.30 1.86
N SER A 178 -11.76 3.35 2.61
CA SER A 178 -11.18 4.68 2.36
C SER A 178 -9.70 4.72 2.72
N LYS A 179 -9.32 4.13 3.86
CA LYS A 179 -7.92 4.02 4.27
C LYS A 179 -7.16 3.08 3.34
N PHE A 180 -7.78 1.96 2.96
CA PHE A 180 -7.19 1.01 2.03
C PHE A 180 -6.83 1.64 0.68
N TRP A 181 -7.77 2.36 0.05
CA TRP A 181 -7.52 3.00 -1.24
C TRP A 181 -6.54 4.15 -1.16
N TYR A 182 -6.51 4.86 -0.03
CA TYR A 182 -5.47 5.84 0.24
C TYR A 182 -4.07 5.19 0.23
N GLN A 183 -3.91 4.06 0.94
CA GLN A 183 -2.65 3.32 0.96
C GLN A 183 -2.31 2.70 -0.41
N TYR A 184 -3.31 2.18 -1.13
CA TYR A 184 -3.13 1.59 -2.47
C TYR A 184 -2.49 2.55 -3.47
N LYS A 185 -2.80 3.85 -3.40
CA LYS A 185 -2.22 4.89 -4.26
C LYS A 185 -0.68 4.85 -4.25
N ASN A 186 -0.10 4.69 -3.07
CA ASN A 186 1.35 4.73 -2.84
C ASN A 186 1.93 3.33 -2.53
N SER A 187 1.15 2.26 -2.70
CA SER A 187 1.52 0.92 -2.27
C SER A 187 2.54 0.24 -3.18
N GLU A 188 2.87 0.81 -4.34
CA GLU A 188 3.88 0.26 -5.24
C GLU A 188 5.18 0.09 -4.47
N PHE A 189 5.73 -1.12 -4.47
CA PHE A 189 6.81 -1.48 -3.59
C PHE A 189 8.15 -1.37 -4.31
N VAL A 190 9.12 -0.72 -3.67
CA VAL A 190 10.49 -0.63 -4.15
C VAL A 190 11.44 -1.31 -3.17
N GLU A 191 12.34 -2.10 -3.73
CA GLU A 191 13.45 -2.69 -2.97
C GLU A 191 14.58 -1.66 -2.80
N CYS A 192 15.37 -1.84 -1.74
CA CYS A 192 16.68 -1.22 -1.62
C CYS A 192 17.69 -1.83 -2.62
N ASN A 193 18.89 -1.25 -2.71
CA ASN A 193 19.98 -1.85 -3.47
C ASN A 193 20.63 -3.01 -2.69
N PHE A 194 20.17 -4.23 -2.94
CA PHE A 194 20.69 -5.44 -2.29
C PHE A 194 22.17 -5.74 -2.64
N GLU A 195 22.67 -5.27 -3.79
CA GLU A 195 24.04 -5.55 -4.23
C GLU A 195 25.09 -4.80 -3.40
N GLU A 196 24.72 -3.65 -2.83
CA GLU A 196 25.61 -2.80 -2.02
C GLU A 196 25.38 -2.96 -0.50
N GLY A 197 24.38 -3.74 -0.10
CA GLY A 197 23.95 -3.86 1.28
C GLY A 197 24.93 -4.62 2.18
N ASP A 198 25.49 -3.94 3.18
CA ASP A 198 26.11 -4.60 4.33
C ASP A 198 25.04 -5.01 5.36
N PHE A 199 24.48 -6.21 5.17
CA PHE A 199 23.47 -6.78 6.07
C PHE A 199 23.98 -7.08 7.50
N ASN A 200 25.27 -6.87 7.79
CA ASN A 200 25.87 -7.15 9.09
C ASN A 200 25.92 -5.95 10.04
N LEU A 201 25.41 -4.78 9.64
CA LEU A 201 25.79 -3.52 10.28
C LEU A 201 25.53 -3.41 11.80
N GLU A 202 24.52 -4.06 12.40
CA GLU A 202 24.19 -3.74 13.80
C GLU A 202 23.62 -4.89 14.67
N LYS A 203 24.02 -6.15 14.47
CA LYS A 203 23.37 -7.26 15.20
C LYS A 203 23.67 -7.36 16.71
N ASN A 204 24.62 -6.61 17.30
CA ASN A 204 25.04 -6.88 18.69
C ASN A 204 25.31 -5.65 19.61
N ASN A 205 24.87 -4.43 19.27
CA ASN A 205 25.01 -3.28 20.19
C ASN A 205 23.65 -2.84 20.77
N ASN A 206 23.50 -2.93 22.10
CA ASN A 206 22.29 -2.52 22.82
C ASN A 206 21.90 -1.05 22.59
N GLU A 207 22.88 -0.16 22.40
CA GLU A 207 22.62 1.25 22.11
C GLU A 207 21.92 1.42 20.75
N ALA A 208 22.44 0.75 19.72
CA ALA A 208 21.90 0.81 18.37
C ALA A 208 20.47 0.25 18.30
N ILE A 209 20.21 -0.88 18.99
CA ILE A 209 18.86 -1.46 19.12
C ILE A 209 17.90 -0.46 19.78
N SER A 210 18.34 0.22 20.84
CA SER A 210 17.50 1.20 21.53
C SER A 210 17.20 2.41 20.64
N LYS A 211 18.20 2.93 19.91
CA LYS A 211 18.02 4.03 18.95
C LYS A 211 17.05 3.64 17.85
N ARG A 212 17.22 2.45 17.27
CA ARG A 212 16.34 1.88 16.25
C ARG A 212 14.89 1.88 16.69
N GLN A 213 14.63 1.42 17.91
CA GLN A 213 13.27 1.33 18.44
C GLN A 213 12.64 2.71 18.66
N ILE A 214 13.42 3.69 19.14
CA ILE A 214 12.94 5.07 19.32
C ILE A 214 12.65 5.71 17.96
N VAL A 215 13.55 5.61 16.99
CA VAL A 215 13.34 6.17 15.64
C VAL A 215 12.13 5.54 14.97
N LEU A 216 12.00 4.21 15.05
CA LEU A 216 10.82 3.50 14.56
C LEU A 216 9.55 4.08 15.18
N GLU A 217 9.49 4.20 16.51
CA GLU A 217 8.32 4.75 17.19
C GLU A 217 8.01 6.19 16.74
N MET A 218 9.03 7.05 16.59
CA MET A 218 8.83 8.40 16.07
C MET A 218 8.24 8.38 14.66
N LEU A 219 8.75 7.53 13.77
CA LEU A 219 8.29 7.44 12.38
C LEU A 219 6.87 6.87 12.29
N LEU A 220 6.56 5.81 13.05
CA LEU A 220 5.22 5.22 13.09
C LEU A 220 4.19 6.26 13.54
N ASN A 221 4.51 7.01 14.59
CA ASN A 221 3.65 8.07 15.10
C ASN A 221 3.40 9.16 14.05
N VAL A 222 4.42 9.65 13.34
CA VAL A 222 4.23 10.67 12.29
C VAL A 222 3.48 10.10 11.09
N ARG A 223 3.83 8.89 10.64
CA ARG A 223 3.18 8.19 9.53
C ARG A 223 1.69 7.98 9.78
N ASP A 224 1.35 7.38 10.92
CA ASP A 224 -0.03 7.01 11.24
C ASP A 224 -0.90 8.26 11.45
N LEU A 225 -0.29 9.31 12.01
CA LEU A 225 -0.92 10.63 12.10
C LEU A 225 -1.21 11.23 10.73
N ALA A 226 -0.23 11.23 9.84
CA ALA A 226 -0.37 11.79 8.50
C ALA A 226 -1.40 11.04 7.68
N GLU A 227 -1.39 9.71 7.75
CA GLU A 227 -2.37 8.86 7.07
C GLU A 227 -3.80 9.13 7.56
N SER A 228 -3.99 9.39 8.87
CA SER A 228 -5.31 9.75 9.41
C SER A 228 -5.86 11.05 8.81
N GLU A 229 -4.97 11.96 8.40
CA GLU A 229 -5.27 13.23 7.73
C GLU A 229 -5.14 13.13 6.20
N LYS A 230 -4.88 11.93 5.65
CA LYS A 230 -4.64 11.66 4.22
C LYS A 230 -3.51 12.50 3.61
N LYS A 231 -2.39 12.58 4.32
CA LYS A 231 -1.18 13.31 3.91
C LYS A 231 0.02 12.38 3.80
N ASP A 232 0.84 12.66 2.80
CA ASP A 232 2.01 11.85 2.49
C ASP A 232 3.26 12.47 3.10
N PHE A 233 3.93 11.72 3.98
CA PHE A 233 5.33 11.95 4.36
C PHE A 233 6.19 10.88 3.72
N TRP A 234 7.40 11.24 3.31
CA TRP A 234 8.34 10.31 2.72
C TRP A 234 9.74 10.45 3.32
N ILE A 235 10.55 9.41 3.24
CA ILE A 235 11.95 9.46 3.67
C ILE A 235 12.76 10.26 2.65
N VAL A 236 13.69 11.11 3.11
CA VAL A 236 14.48 12.02 2.26
C VAL A 236 15.94 12.13 2.68
N GLY A 237 16.75 12.71 1.80
CA GLY A 237 18.14 13.09 2.07
C GLY A 237 18.95 11.91 2.58
N GLN A 238 19.76 12.14 3.61
CA GLN A 238 20.65 11.11 4.16
C GLN A 238 19.90 9.84 4.58
N SER A 239 18.69 9.93 5.13
CA SER A 239 17.93 8.74 5.53
C SER A 239 17.48 7.90 4.34
N LEU A 240 17.17 8.54 3.21
CA LEU A 240 16.84 7.84 1.96
C LEU A 240 18.09 7.18 1.36
N THR A 241 19.22 7.90 1.36
CA THR A 241 20.52 7.38 0.91
C THR A 241 20.96 6.17 1.74
N GLU A 242 20.89 6.26 3.06
CA GLU A 242 21.24 5.17 3.98
C GLU A 242 20.39 3.94 3.71
N TRP A 243 19.06 4.09 3.64
CA TRP A 243 18.17 2.97 3.32
C TRP A 243 18.48 2.37 1.95
N TYR A 244 18.70 3.20 0.93
CA TYR A 244 18.93 2.69 -0.42
C TYR A 244 20.16 1.80 -0.50
N HIS A 245 21.28 2.21 0.13
CA HIS A 245 22.54 1.45 0.07
C HIS A 245 22.60 0.31 1.10
N ASN A 246 21.96 0.45 2.26
CA ASN A 246 22.12 -0.51 3.38
C ASN A 246 20.86 -1.33 3.67
N CYS A 247 19.78 -1.14 2.90
CA CYS A 247 18.46 -1.72 3.15
C CYS A 247 17.84 -1.40 4.51
N ASP A 248 18.45 -0.48 5.27
CA ASP A 248 17.98 0.01 6.56
C ASP A 248 18.72 1.32 6.89
N PHE A 249 18.37 1.96 8.01
CA PHE A 249 19.15 3.09 8.51
C PHE A 249 20.45 2.65 9.18
N VAL A 250 21.47 3.51 9.09
CA VAL A 250 22.73 3.33 9.79
C VAL A 250 22.72 4.28 10.99
N PHE A 251 22.57 3.75 12.21
CA PHE A 251 22.36 4.57 13.42
C PHE A 251 23.65 5.21 13.97
N ASN A 252 24.61 5.48 13.08
CA ASN A 252 25.76 6.32 13.35
C ASN A 252 25.35 7.79 13.53
N SER A 253 24.22 8.19 12.95
CA SER A 253 23.62 9.52 13.13
C SER A 253 22.49 9.49 14.17
N ASN A 254 22.29 10.62 14.86
CA ASN A 254 21.20 10.77 15.84
C ASN A 254 19.94 11.40 15.23
N PHE A 255 19.81 11.42 13.90
CA PHE A 255 18.70 12.09 13.24
C PHE A 255 18.14 11.29 12.05
N VAL A 256 16.82 11.38 11.86
CA VAL A 256 16.12 10.86 10.69
C VAL A 256 15.49 12.01 9.91
N ASN A 257 15.56 11.96 8.58
CA ASN A 257 15.01 12.98 7.71
C ASN A 257 13.77 12.47 6.97
N ILE A 258 12.68 13.21 7.09
CA ILE A 258 11.47 13.01 6.30
C ILE A 258 11.07 14.30 5.58
N GLY A 259 10.35 14.16 4.48
CA GLY A 259 9.82 15.24 3.67
C GLY A 259 8.29 15.28 3.74
N ILE A 260 7.74 16.47 3.61
CA ILE A 260 6.31 16.73 3.36
C ILE A 260 6.17 17.95 2.46
N LEU A 261 5.11 17.99 1.65
CA LEU A 261 4.75 19.22 0.97
C LEU A 261 4.34 20.28 1.99
N ALA A 262 4.93 21.48 1.92
CA ALA A 262 4.71 22.54 2.90
C ALA A 262 3.22 22.88 3.09
N GLN A 263 2.45 22.81 2.01
CA GLN A 263 1.00 23.04 2.02
C GLN A 263 0.20 21.98 2.81
N ASP A 264 0.72 20.75 2.92
CA ASP A 264 0.08 19.66 3.66
C ASP A 264 0.40 19.74 5.16
N PHE A 265 1.44 20.50 5.54
CA PHE A 265 1.79 20.78 6.93
C PHE A 265 0.91 21.87 7.57
N ASP A 266 -0.40 21.62 7.56
CA ASP A 266 -1.42 22.56 8.07
C ASP A 266 -1.60 22.52 9.60
N SER A 267 -2.57 23.29 10.08
CA SER A 267 -2.88 23.39 11.51
C SER A 267 -3.37 22.09 12.15
N ASN A 268 -4.01 21.18 11.40
CA ASN A 268 -4.48 19.91 11.95
C ASN A 268 -3.27 19.03 12.25
N LEU A 269 -2.36 18.91 11.29
CA LEU A 269 -1.15 18.12 11.48
C LEU A 269 -0.25 18.69 12.59
N LYS A 270 -0.09 20.03 12.63
CA LYS A 270 0.62 20.72 13.72
C LYS A 270 0.01 20.42 15.10
N LYS A 271 -1.33 20.45 15.22
CA LYS A 271 -2.02 20.15 16.48
C LYS A 271 -1.81 18.71 16.91
N SER A 272 -1.73 17.79 15.96
CA SER A 272 -1.62 16.37 16.27
C SER A 272 -0.17 15.93 16.57
N LEU A 273 0.84 16.74 16.21
CA LEU A 273 2.25 16.55 16.59
C LEU A 273 2.61 17.05 18.00
N LYS A 274 1.64 17.54 18.79
CA LYS A 274 1.88 18.09 20.15
C LYS A 274 2.54 17.12 21.14
N ASN A 275 2.46 15.82 20.89
CA ASN A 275 3.05 14.79 21.75
C ASN A 275 4.58 14.69 21.58
N PHE A 276 5.15 15.35 20.58
CA PHE A 276 6.59 15.46 20.40
C PHE A 276 7.13 16.74 21.01
N VAL A 277 8.36 16.68 21.53
CA VAL A 277 9.10 17.91 21.85
C VAL A 277 9.51 18.54 20.53
N ILE A 278 8.88 19.66 20.19
CA ILE A 278 9.24 20.43 19.01
C ILE A 278 10.41 21.34 19.36
N ASN A 279 11.60 21.01 18.87
CA ASN A 279 12.84 21.75 19.13
C ASN A 279 13.10 22.83 18.04
N SER A 280 12.14 23.07 17.16
CA SER A 280 12.18 24.26 16.30
C SER A 280 11.81 25.49 17.13
N LYS A 281 12.70 26.49 17.16
CA LYS A 281 12.43 27.80 17.79
C LYS A 281 11.22 28.51 17.14
N ASN A 282 10.75 28.07 15.97
CA ASN A 282 9.63 28.67 15.28
C ASN A 282 8.82 27.62 14.50
N LEU A 283 7.57 27.36 14.90
CA LEU A 283 6.63 26.52 14.14
C LEU A 283 6.17 27.15 12.81
N ASN A 284 6.52 28.42 12.58
CA ASN A 284 6.34 29.13 11.33
C ASN A 284 7.63 29.19 10.51
N ASP A 285 8.63 28.39 10.87
CA ASP A 285 9.82 28.23 10.05
C ASP A 285 9.43 27.59 8.71
N THR A 286 9.79 28.26 7.62
CA THR A 286 9.55 27.79 6.25
C THR A 286 10.41 26.59 5.89
N ARG A 287 11.43 26.28 6.69
CA ARG A 287 12.38 25.20 6.39
C ARG A 287 11.85 23.83 6.79
N GLY A 288 11.06 23.77 7.86
CA GLY A 288 10.68 22.50 8.46
C GLY A 288 10.49 22.57 9.97
N VAL A 289 10.31 21.39 10.55
CA VAL A 289 10.17 21.20 12.00
C VAL A 289 11.08 20.07 12.46
N ARG A 290 11.86 20.34 13.51
CA ARG A 290 12.66 19.33 14.21
C ARG A 290 11.88 18.80 15.41
N LEU A 291 11.58 17.51 15.41
CA LEU A 291 11.05 16.77 16.54
C LEU A 291 12.21 16.14 17.32
N GLN A 292 12.06 16.00 18.63
CA GLN A 292 13.05 15.37 19.49
C GLN A 292 12.39 14.36 20.43
N LYS A 293 13.05 13.21 20.61
CA LYS A 293 12.69 12.20 21.61
C LYS A 293 13.95 11.49 22.11
N SER A 294 14.16 11.45 23.42
CA SER A 294 15.26 10.71 24.06
C SER A 294 16.66 11.00 23.46
N GLY A 295 16.93 12.26 23.10
CA GLY A 295 18.22 12.66 22.51
C GLY A 295 18.36 12.39 21.00
N LEU A 296 17.38 11.74 20.38
CA LEU A 296 17.27 11.55 18.93
C LEU A 296 16.39 12.63 18.31
N PHE A 297 16.67 12.94 17.06
CA PHE A 297 15.99 13.99 16.30
C PHE A 297 15.30 13.42 15.06
N MET A 298 14.20 14.05 14.67
CA MET A 298 13.56 13.83 13.39
C MET A 298 13.34 15.18 12.72
N ASP A 299 13.93 15.35 11.55
CA ASP A 299 13.79 16.53 10.73
C ASP A 299 12.71 16.34 9.69
N ILE A 300 11.63 17.10 9.86
CA ILE A 300 10.56 17.23 8.89
C ILE A 300 10.91 18.39 7.98
N ASN A 301 11.36 18.08 6.76
CA ASN A 301 11.75 19.06 5.75
C ASN A 301 10.54 19.47 4.92
N PHE A 302 10.36 20.77 4.72
CA PHE A 302 9.25 21.30 3.91
C PHE A 302 9.65 21.46 2.45
N PHE A 303 8.93 20.77 1.58
CA PHE A 303 9.07 20.86 0.14
C PHE A 303 8.01 21.81 -0.44
N TYR A 304 8.45 22.76 -1.22
CA TYR A 304 7.62 23.71 -1.96
C TYR A 304 7.62 23.34 -3.43
N GLU A 305 6.46 23.45 -4.08
CA GLU A 305 6.45 23.42 -5.54
C GLU A 305 7.14 24.67 -6.06
N PHE A 306 8.26 24.49 -6.78
CA PHE A 306 8.97 25.61 -7.40
C PHE A 306 8.47 25.86 -8.82
N ASN A 307 8.42 24.80 -9.63
CA ASN A 307 7.88 24.83 -10.98
C ASN A 307 7.33 23.44 -11.36
N ASN A 308 7.07 23.19 -12.65
CA ASN A 308 6.52 21.91 -13.11
C ASN A 308 7.47 20.71 -12.96
N THR A 309 8.78 20.95 -12.79
CA THR A 309 9.81 19.90 -12.81
C THR A 309 10.58 19.77 -11.50
N HIS A 310 10.53 20.76 -10.60
CA HIS A 310 11.30 20.76 -9.36
C HIS A 310 10.46 21.15 -8.14
N PHE A 311 10.80 20.54 -7.02
CA PHE A 311 10.57 21.06 -5.69
C PHE A 311 11.73 21.98 -5.27
N CYS A 312 11.46 22.89 -4.34
CA CYS A 312 12.47 23.62 -3.59
C CYS A 312 12.29 23.29 -2.11
N PHE A 313 13.38 23.05 -1.40
CA PHE A 313 13.36 23.06 0.05
C PHE A 313 14.47 23.95 0.58
N GLU A 314 14.21 24.57 1.74
CA GLU A 314 15.11 25.50 2.37
C GLU A 314 15.88 24.78 3.49
N TYR A 315 17.20 24.97 3.55
CA TYR A 315 18.03 24.42 4.61
C TYR A 315 18.97 25.48 5.18
N GLN A 316 19.48 25.23 6.38
CA GLN A 316 20.47 26.10 7.01
C GLN A 316 21.84 25.43 6.94
N GLN A 317 22.80 26.16 6.40
CA GLN A 317 24.21 25.84 6.53
C GLN A 317 24.87 27.03 7.22
N ASP A 318 25.44 26.80 8.39
CA ASP A 318 25.97 27.82 9.28
C ASP A 318 24.94 28.91 9.62
N ARG A 319 25.15 30.16 9.20
CA ARG A 319 24.22 31.28 9.38
C ARG A 319 23.44 31.62 8.11
N ASN A 320 23.71 30.91 7.02
CA ASN A 320 23.12 31.19 5.72
C ASN A 320 21.90 30.30 5.50
N LYS A 321 20.84 30.92 4.97
CA LYS A 321 19.69 30.19 4.44
C LYS A 321 19.99 29.88 2.98
N ASN A 322 20.00 28.59 2.66
CA ASN A 322 20.21 28.09 1.32
C ASN A 322 18.94 27.42 0.81
N GLN A 323 18.82 27.34 -0.51
CA GLN A 323 17.74 26.65 -1.20
C GLN A 323 18.35 25.55 -2.05
N MET A 324 17.70 24.39 -2.03
CA MET A 324 18.07 23.27 -2.89
C MET A 324 16.86 22.91 -3.76
N PHE A 325 17.11 22.75 -5.05
CA PHE A 325 16.11 22.36 -6.03
C PHE A 325 16.25 20.87 -6.29
N TRP A 326 15.17 20.13 -6.05
CA TRP A 326 15.10 18.69 -6.26
C TRP A 326 14.14 18.40 -7.40
N PRO A 327 14.49 17.56 -8.39
CA PRO A 327 13.52 17.08 -9.37
C PRO A 327 12.24 16.55 -8.71
N LYS A 328 11.07 16.85 -9.28
CA LYS A 328 9.81 16.27 -8.81
C LYS A 328 9.82 14.77 -9.13
N PHE A 329 9.62 13.95 -8.11
CA PHE A 329 9.22 12.56 -8.33
C PHE A 329 7.77 12.52 -8.80
N THR A 330 7.45 11.58 -9.68
CA THR A 330 6.10 11.50 -10.24
C THR A 330 5.12 10.83 -9.28
N LYS A 331 5.66 9.99 -8.39
CA LYS A 331 4.90 9.15 -7.49
C LYS A 331 5.72 8.80 -6.24
N LEU A 332 5.01 8.54 -5.14
CA LEU A 332 5.56 7.89 -3.95
C LEU A 332 5.29 6.39 -4.00
N CYS A 333 6.31 5.63 -3.60
CA CYS A 333 6.28 4.19 -3.45
C CYS A 333 6.46 3.84 -1.98
N THR A 334 6.23 2.58 -1.65
CA THR A 334 6.44 2.00 -0.33
C THR A 334 7.74 1.22 -0.30
N ALA A 335 8.51 1.38 0.76
CA ALA A 335 9.75 0.64 1.01
C ALA A 335 9.70 -0.05 2.37
N GLN A 336 10.48 -1.13 2.53
CA GLN A 336 10.74 -1.72 3.85
C GLN A 336 11.86 -0.94 4.53
N ILE A 337 11.54 -0.27 5.63
CA ILE A 337 12.51 0.45 6.48
C ILE A 337 12.19 0.09 7.92
N LEU A 338 13.20 -0.30 8.70
CA LEU A 338 13.02 -0.71 10.10
C LEU A 338 11.96 -1.80 10.32
N ARG A 339 11.81 -2.73 9.35
CA ARG A 339 10.82 -3.82 9.32
C ARG A 339 9.36 -3.36 9.15
N GLU A 340 9.17 -2.10 8.84
CA GLU A 340 7.88 -1.45 8.64
C GLU A 340 7.82 -0.87 7.23
N ASN A 341 6.64 -0.44 6.82
CA ASN A 341 6.44 0.19 5.52
C ASN A 341 6.42 1.72 5.63
N PHE A 342 7.24 2.37 4.81
CA PHE A 342 7.35 3.82 4.75
C PHE A 342 7.39 4.31 3.31
N LEU A 343 6.93 5.53 3.08
CA LEU A 343 6.94 6.09 1.74
C LEU A 343 8.33 6.61 1.37
N VAL A 344 8.69 6.41 0.12
CA VAL A 344 9.90 6.91 -0.54
C VAL A 344 9.53 7.39 -1.95
N PRO A 345 10.32 8.26 -2.59
CA PRO A 345 10.19 8.50 -4.02
C PRO A 345 10.32 7.18 -4.81
N CYS A 346 9.43 6.93 -5.78
CA CYS A 346 9.55 5.76 -6.65
C CYS A 346 10.83 5.84 -7.50
N GLU A 347 11.09 7.01 -8.07
CA GLU A 347 12.34 7.31 -8.73
C GLU A 347 13.36 7.77 -7.69
N ILE A 348 14.19 6.84 -7.24
CA ILE A 348 15.24 7.12 -6.25
C ILE A 348 16.35 7.91 -6.96
N ILE A 349 16.32 9.22 -6.78
CA ILE A 349 17.34 10.17 -7.24
C ILE A 349 18.17 10.53 -6.00
N LEU A 350 19.41 10.04 -5.94
CA LEU A 350 20.35 10.27 -4.84
C LEU A 350 21.31 11.41 -5.13
#